data_AF-A0A7I7Q976-F1
#
_entry.id   AF-A0A7I7Q976-F1
#
_cell.length_a   1.000
_cell.length_b   1.000
_cell.length_c   1.000
_cell.angle_alpha   90.00
_cell.angle_beta   90.00
_cell.angle_gamma   90.00
#
_symmetry.space_group_name_H-M   'P 1'
#
loop_
_entity.id
_entity.type
_entity.pdbx_description
1 polymer ?
#
loop_
_entity_poly.entity_id
_entity_poly.type
_entity_poly.pdbx_seq_one_letter_code
_entity_poly.pdbx_strand_id
1 'polypeptide(L)'
;MLSQTPSAFYALQSVDVSQRELASQLTLEAVVFAGEALEPARLGAWLDNHAGLPRLINMYGTTETTVHASFREVTLGDVDSSASPIGVPLSHLGFLVLDGWLRPVPVGVAGELYVAGRGVGVGYVGRSGLTGSRFVACPFGGVGARMYRTGDVVSWGPDGQLRYVGRVDEQVKIRGYRIELGEVRAALAGLEGVDQAVVIAREDTPGSSGWSVMSPNPWPGWWIRWWCARSWGGGCRRIWCPRLWSLWMCCR
;
A
#
# COMPACT_ATOMS: atom_id res chain seq x y z
N MET A 1 20.91 2.76 -8.76
CA MET A 1 19.47 2.89 -8.49
C MET A 1 19.21 2.65 -7.02
N LEU A 2 18.21 3.33 -6.45
CA LEU A 2 17.80 3.20 -5.04
C LEU A 2 16.34 2.74 -4.97
N SER A 3 16.04 1.67 -4.24
CA SER A 3 14.66 1.22 -4.02
C SER A 3 14.19 1.60 -2.62
N GLN A 4 13.01 2.19 -2.51
CA GLN A 4 12.42 2.66 -1.26
C GLN A 4 10.89 2.50 -1.27
N THR A 5 10.31 2.42 -0.08
CA THR A 5 8.88 2.69 0.10
C THR A 5 8.63 4.20 0.03
N PRO A 6 7.48 4.67 -0.51
CA PRO A 6 7.10 6.08 -0.47
C PRO A 6 7.33 6.76 0.90
N SER A 7 6.89 6.16 2.00
CA SER A 7 7.07 6.73 3.35
C SER A 7 8.54 6.94 3.73
N ALA A 8 9.40 5.96 3.48
CA ALA A 8 10.85 6.06 3.70
C ALA A 8 11.52 7.09 2.77
N PHE A 9 11.01 7.28 1.56
CA PHE A 9 11.54 8.30 0.66
C PHE A 9 11.18 9.72 1.10
N TYR A 10 9.94 9.96 1.58
CA TYR A 10 9.55 11.28 2.08
C TYR A 10 10.41 11.72 3.28
N ALA A 11 10.82 10.77 4.10
CA ALA A 11 11.82 10.98 5.14
C ALA A 11 13.17 11.47 4.56
N LEU A 12 13.67 10.79 3.54
CA LEU A 12 14.93 11.14 2.86
C LEU A 12 14.85 12.52 2.20
N GLN A 13 13.75 12.82 1.52
CA GLN A 13 13.51 14.11 0.85
C GLN A 13 13.63 15.29 1.81
N SER A 14 13.21 15.12 3.08
CA SER A 14 13.34 16.18 4.09
C SER A 14 14.81 16.51 4.42
N VAL A 15 15.71 15.53 4.32
CA VAL A 15 17.15 15.70 4.58
C VAL A 15 17.85 16.29 3.37
N ASP A 16 17.44 15.88 2.17
CA ASP A 16 18.00 16.35 0.89
C ASP A 16 17.96 17.89 0.76
N VAL A 17 16.82 18.51 1.08
CA VAL A 17 16.66 19.98 1.06
C VAL A 17 17.65 20.67 2.02
N SER A 18 17.99 20.02 3.14
CA SER A 18 18.87 20.55 4.16
C SER A 18 20.37 20.31 3.91
N GLN A 19 20.73 19.35 3.05
CA GLN A 19 22.13 18.92 2.81
C GLN A 19 22.50 18.87 1.33
N ARG A 20 22.24 19.97 0.59
CA ARG A 20 22.45 20.04 -0.88
C ARG A 20 23.86 19.67 -1.36
N GLU A 21 24.89 19.94 -0.55
CA GLU A 21 26.28 19.65 -0.91
C GLU A 21 26.61 18.14 -0.89
N LEU A 22 25.90 17.35 -0.07
CA LEU A 22 25.97 15.89 -0.11
C LEU A 22 25.07 15.33 -1.21
N ALA A 23 23.89 15.92 -1.43
CA ALA A 23 22.98 15.52 -2.49
C ALA A 23 23.63 15.63 -3.89
N SER A 24 24.40 16.70 -4.15
CA SER A 24 25.10 16.91 -5.41
C SER A 24 26.23 15.91 -5.69
N GLN A 25 26.65 15.14 -4.68
CA GLN A 25 27.66 14.08 -4.82
C GLN A 25 27.05 12.72 -5.19
N LEU A 26 25.72 12.57 -5.08
CA LEU A 26 25.02 11.32 -5.39
C LEU A 26 24.71 11.23 -6.89
N THR A 27 25.26 10.24 -7.57
CA THR A 27 25.00 9.96 -8.98
C THR A 27 23.93 8.87 -9.16
N LEU A 28 22.74 9.12 -8.61
CA LEU A 28 21.61 8.20 -8.76
C LEU A 28 20.96 8.35 -10.14
N GLU A 29 20.86 7.24 -10.87
CA GLU A 29 20.11 7.21 -12.14
C GLU A 29 18.59 7.14 -11.95
N ALA A 30 18.15 6.40 -10.92
CA ALA A 30 16.74 6.22 -10.62
C ALA A 30 16.48 5.93 -9.14
N VAL A 31 15.34 6.40 -8.66
CA VAL A 31 14.69 6.01 -7.41
C VAL A 31 13.44 5.22 -7.77
N VAL A 32 13.32 4.02 -7.20
CA VAL A 32 12.22 3.09 -7.43
C VAL A 32 11.34 3.03 -6.20
N PHE A 33 10.07 3.36 -6.35
CA PHE A 33 9.04 3.25 -5.32
C PHE A 33 8.29 1.93 -5.45
N ALA A 34 8.03 1.27 -4.32
CA ALA A 34 7.13 0.13 -4.26
C ALA A 34 6.55 -0.05 -2.86
N GLY A 35 5.58 -0.94 -2.74
CA GLY A 35 5.08 -1.38 -1.42
C GLY A 35 4.00 -0.48 -0.81
N GLU A 36 3.87 0.79 -1.20
CA GLU A 36 2.80 1.71 -0.75
C GLU A 36 2.25 2.51 -1.94
N ALA A 37 1.07 3.11 -1.76
CA ALA A 37 0.56 4.08 -2.72
C ALA A 37 1.44 5.34 -2.67
N LEU A 38 1.75 5.89 -3.84
CA LEU A 38 2.52 7.11 -3.94
C LEU A 38 1.57 8.31 -3.85
N GLU A 39 1.97 9.37 -3.14
CA GLU A 39 1.31 10.68 -3.14
C GLU A 39 2.09 11.61 -4.09
N PRO A 40 1.67 11.81 -5.36
CA PRO A 40 2.44 12.57 -6.34
C PRO A 40 2.67 14.03 -5.93
N ALA A 41 1.69 14.63 -5.25
CA ALA A 41 1.76 16.00 -4.75
C ALA A 41 3.00 16.27 -3.86
N ARG A 42 3.50 15.25 -3.14
CA ARG A 42 4.70 15.39 -2.28
C ARG A 42 6.01 15.44 -3.07
N LEU A 43 5.99 15.00 -4.33
CA LEU A 43 7.18 14.90 -5.16
C LEU A 43 7.48 16.17 -5.96
N GLY A 44 6.57 17.15 -6.00
CA GLY A 44 6.74 18.37 -6.79
C GLY A 44 8.08 19.07 -6.52
N ALA A 45 8.36 19.37 -5.25
CA ALA A 45 9.62 20.00 -4.85
C ALA A 45 10.87 19.15 -5.17
N TRP A 46 10.77 17.82 -5.16
CA TRP A 46 11.89 16.96 -5.56
C TRP A 46 12.14 17.08 -7.07
N LEU A 47 11.09 16.94 -7.87
CA LEU A 47 11.14 17.00 -9.33
C LEU A 47 11.64 18.37 -9.83
N ASP A 48 11.25 19.46 -9.16
CA ASP A 48 11.73 20.81 -9.46
C ASP A 48 13.23 20.97 -9.18
N ASN A 49 13.73 20.38 -8.09
CA ASN A 49 15.14 20.50 -7.68
C ASN A 49 16.07 19.53 -8.43
N HIS A 50 15.53 18.44 -8.99
CA HIS A 50 16.29 17.38 -9.64
C HIS A 50 15.84 17.16 -11.09
N ALA A 51 16.09 18.19 -11.92
CA ALA A 51 15.75 18.12 -13.33
C ALA A 51 16.56 17.01 -14.04
N GLY A 52 15.86 15.99 -14.54
CA GLY A 52 16.42 14.89 -15.33
C GLY A 52 16.80 13.66 -14.51
N LEU A 53 17.61 13.80 -13.46
CA LEU A 53 18.06 12.67 -12.63
C LEU A 53 18.02 12.99 -11.12
N PRO A 54 17.71 12.00 -10.26
CA PRO A 54 17.31 10.63 -10.61
C PRO A 54 15.88 10.56 -11.15
N ARG A 55 15.63 9.63 -12.09
CA ARG A 55 14.27 9.31 -12.54
C ARG A 55 13.47 8.71 -11.38
N LEU A 56 12.22 9.13 -11.22
CA LEU A 56 11.32 8.58 -10.22
C LEU A 56 10.43 7.51 -10.86
N ILE A 57 10.57 6.26 -10.44
CA ILE A 57 9.83 5.13 -11.03
C ILE A 57 8.93 4.54 -9.95
N ASN A 58 7.62 4.65 -10.12
CA ASN A 58 6.66 3.95 -9.28
C ASN A 58 6.41 2.55 -9.84
N MET A 59 6.66 1.52 -9.04
CA MET A 59 6.39 0.13 -9.37
C MET A 59 5.31 -0.42 -8.45
N TYR A 60 4.25 -0.94 -9.07
CA TYR A 60 3.18 -1.61 -8.35
C TYR A 60 3.33 -3.12 -8.50
N GLY A 61 2.97 -3.84 -7.44
CA GLY A 61 2.90 -5.30 -7.44
C GLY A 61 2.49 -5.84 -6.08
N THR A 62 2.19 -7.13 -6.09
CA THR A 62 1.87 -7.92 -4.91
C THR A 62 2.80 -9.13 -4.85
N THR A 63 2.87 -9.79 -3.69
CA THR A 63 3.65 -11.02 -3.55
C THR A 63 3.17 -12.11 -4.52
N GLU A 64 1.86 -12.17 -4.75
CA GLU A 64 1.18 -13.13 -5.62
C GLU A 64 1.42 -12.88 -7.12
N THR A 65 1.97 -11.72 -7.47
CA THR A 65 2.33 -11.35 -8.85
C THR A 65 3.84 -11.26 -9.06
N THR A 66 4.63 -11.89 -8.19
CA THR A 66 6.11 -11.94 -8.28
C THR A 66 6.76 -10.55 -8.20
N VAL A 67 6.58 -9.90 -7.04
CA VAL A 67 7.21 -8.61 -6.66
C VAL A 67 6.61 -7.40 -7.37
N HIS A 68 6.78 -7.29 -8.68
CA HIS A 68 6.32 -6.15 -9.47
C HIS A 68 5.50 -6.61 -10.67
N ALA A 69 4.45 -5.86 -10.97
CA ALA A 69 3.49 -6.16 -12.01
C ALA A 69 3.33 -5.01 -13.02
N SER A 70 3.68 -3.79 -12.64
CA SER A 70 3.71 -2.62 -13.52
C SER A 70 4.77 -1.61 -13.09
N PHE A 71 5.07 -0.67 -13.98
CA PHE A 71 5.90 0.49 -13.67
C PHE A 71 5.34 1.75 -14.32
N ARG A 72 5.64 2.90 -13.72
CA ARG A 72 5.36 4.24 -14.22
C ARG A 72 6.48 5.18 -13.85
N GLU A 73 7.02 5.91 -14.81
CA GLU A 73 7.84 7.08 -14.50
C GLU A 73 6.95 8.24 -14.05
N VAL A 74 7.28 8.82 -12.91
CA VAL A 74 6.56 9.92 -12.29
C VAL A 74 7.16 11.23 -12.79
N THR A 75 6.30 12.12 -13.26
CA THR A 75 6.68 13.40 -13.87
C THR A 75 5.97 14.55 -13.19
N LEU A 76 6.35 15.79 -13.51
CA LEU A 76 5.66 16.99 -13.01
C LEU A 76 4.16 17.00 -13.38
N GLY A 77 3.78 16.39 -14.51
CA GLY A 77 2.37 16.26 -14.91
C GLY A 77 1.54 15.34 -14.02
N ASP A 78 2.18 14.53 -13.17
CA ASP A 78 1.50 13.66 -12.22
C ASP A 78 1.22 14.34 -10.87
N VAL A 79 1.87 15.47 -10.57
CA VAL A 79 1.85 16.12 -9.24
C VAL A 79 0.46 16.57 -8.82
N ASP A 80 -0.39 16.98 -9.78
CA ASP A 80 -1.76 17.41 -9.54
C ASP A 80 -2.77 16.24 -9.41
N SER A 81 -2.32 14.99 -9.62
CA SER A 81 -3.16 13.81 -9.49
C SER A 81 -3.35 13.42 -8.02
N SER A 82 -4.61 13.25 -7.62
CA SER A 82 -4.97 12.71 -6.30
C SER A 82 -4.79 11.19 -6.20
N ALA A 83 -4.64 10.49 -7.33
CA ALA A 83 -4.49 9.04 -7.37
C ALA A 83 -3.04 8.65 -7.68
N SER A 84 -2.56 7.60 -7.01
CA SER A 84 -1.22 7.04 -7.24
C SER A 84 -1.14 6.42 -8.64
N PRO A 85 -0.28 6.92 -9.54
CA PRO A 85 -0.16 6.37 -10.88
C PRO A 85 0.67 5.08 -10.83
N ILE A 86 0.10 3.97 -11.26
CA ILE A 86 0.76 2.65 -11.25
C ILE A 86 1.10 2.15 -12.65
N GLY A 87 0.74 2.91 -13.68
CA GLY A 87 1.24 2.74 -15.04
C GLY A 87 0.53 1.63 -15.81
N VAL A 88 1.32 0.88 -16.58
CA VAL A 88 0.86 -0.20 -17.44
C VAL A 88 1.53 -1.52 -17.04
N PRO A 89 0.89 -2.67 -17.27
CA PRO A 89 1.47 -3.96 -16.90
C PRO A 89 2.83 -4.19 -17.57
N LEU A 90 3.71 -4.95 -16.90
CA LEU A 90 4.91 -5.50 -17.52
C LEU A 90 4.51 -6.36 -18.73
N SER A 91 5.39 -6.45 -19.73
CA SER A 91 5.10 -7.06 -21.04
C SER A 91 4.62 -8.53 -20.99
N HIS A 92 4.92 -9.24 -19.91
CA HIS A 92 4.53 -10.64 -19.70
C HIS A 92 3.29 -10.80 -18.80
N LEU A 93 2.63 -9.70 -18.46
CA LEU A 93 1.44 -9.60 -17.62
C LEU A 93 0.32 -8.84 -18.34
N GLY A 94 -0.91 -9.10 -17.93
CA GLY A 94 -2.09 -8.37 -18.35
C GLY A 94 -2.85 -7.84 -17.14
N PHE A 95 -3.28 -6.58 -17.19
CA PHE A 95 -4.15 -5.96 -16.21
C PHE A 95 -5.57 -5.90 -16.75
N LEU A 96 -6.51 -6.39 -15.94
CA LEU A 96 -7.94 -6.42 -16.22
C LEU A 96 -8.64 -5.66 -15.10
N VAL A 97 -9.37 -4.60 -15.45
CA VAL A 97 -10.16 -3.83 -14.49
C VAL A 97 -11.61 -4.23 -14.68
N LEU A 98 -12.17 -4.95 -13.71
CA LEU A 98 -13.43 -5.66 -13.85
C LEU A 98 -14.47 -5.18 -12.83
N ASP A 99 -15.74 -5.26 -13.22
CA ASP A 99 -16.89 -5.08 -12.32
C ASP A 99 -17.20 -6.37 -11.52
N GLY A 100 -18.24 -6.30 -10.68
CA GLY A 100 -18.69 -7.44 -9.86
C GLY A 100 -19.22 -8.64 -10.66
N TRP A 101 -19.41 -8.49 -11.97
CA TRP A 101 -19.83 -9.56 -12.90
C TRP A 101 -18.68 -10.05 -13.78
N LEU A 102 -17.43 -9.67 -13.46
CA LEU A 102 -16.22 -9.98 -14.21
C LEU A 102 -16.21 -9.41 -15.65
N ARG A 103 -16.87 -8.28 -15.87
CA ARG A 103 -16.89 -7.58 -17.16
C ARG A 103 -15.90 -6.41 -17.13
N PRO A 104 -15.15 -6.15 -18.20
CA PRO A 104 -14.28 -4.98 -18.28
C PRO A 104 -15.07 -3.68 -18.10
N VAL A 105 -14.56 -2.78 -17.26
CA VAL A 105 -15.15 -1.46 -17.06
C VAL A 105 -14.61 -0.44 -18.09
N PRO A 106 -15.39 0.60 -18.46
CA PRO A 106 -14.90 1.68 -19.32
C PRO A 106 -13.76 2.50 -18.69
N VAL A 107 -13.04 3.25 -19.53
CA VAL A 107 -12.06 4.25 -19.08
C VAL A 107 -12.72 5.25 -18.11
N GLY A 108 -12.00 5.60 -17.04
CA GLY A 108 -12.46 6.49 -15.98
C GLY A 108 -13.34 5.83 -14.92
N VAL A 109 -13.86 4.63 -15.17
CA VAL A 109 -14.68 3.89 -14.20
C VAL A 109 -13.79 3.05 -13.30
N ALA A 110 -14.04 3.12 -11.99
CA ALA A 110 -13.32 2.30 -11.01
C ALA A 110 -13.83 0.85 -11.03
N GLY A 111 -12.90 -0.10 -10.96
CA GLY A 111 -13.18 -1.53 -10.85
C GLY A 111 -12.08 -2.25 -10.09
N GLU A 112 -12.28 -3.54 -9.84
CA GLU A 112 -11.26 -4.36 -9.16
C GLU A 112 -10.19 -4.81 -10.15
N LEU A 113 -8.93 -4.75 -9.73
CA LEU A 113 -7.79 -5.18 -10.54
C LEU A 113 -7.60 -6.69 -10.46
N TYR A 114 -7.51 -7.30 -11.64
CA TYR A 114 -7.08 -8.68 -11.85
C TYR A 114 -5.80 -8.69 -12.67
N VAL A 115 -4.87 -9.56 -12.29
CA VAL A 115 -3.57 -9.73 -12.98
C VAL A 115 -3.49 -11.12 -13.59
N ALA A 116 -3.22 -11.20 -14.89
CA ALA A 116 -3.01 -12.47 -15.61
C ALA A 116 -1.58 -12.52 -16.20
N GLY A 117 -1.06 -13.72 -16.49
CA GLY A 117 0.22 -13.90 -17.18
C GLY A 117 1.30 -14.62 -16.36
N ARG A 118 2.54 -14.61 -16.85
CA ARG A 118 3.63 -15.49 -16.37
C ARG A 118 4.20 -15.13 -14.99
N GLY A 119 3.82 -13.99 -14.42
CA GLY A 119 4.19 -13.58 -13.06
C GLY A 119 3.15 -13.93 -11.99
N VAL A 120 2.00 -14.49 -12.37
CA VAL A 120 0.96 -14.93 -11.42
C VAL A 120 1.40 -16.20 -10.71
N GLY A 121 1.39 -16.17 -9.37
CA GLY A 121 1.77 -17.29 -8.52
C GLY A 121 0.92 -18.55 -8.69
N VAL A 122 1.41 -19.65 -8.11
CA VAL A 122 0.71 -20.95 -8.18
C VAL A 122 -0.44 -21.06 -7.17
N GLY A 123 -0.36 -20.34 -6.05
CA GLY A 123 -1.35 -20.35 -4.98
C GLY A 123 -0.72 -20.16 -3.60
N TYR A 124 -1.53 -20.38 -2.57
CA TYR A 124 -1.11 -20.34 -1.17
C TYR A 124 -0.85 -21.76 -0.64
N VAL A 125 0.32 -21.98 -0.04
CA VAL A 125 0.74 -23.27 0.50
C VAL A 125 -0.26 -23.76 1.56
N GLY A 126 -0.80 -24.96 1.39
CA GLY A 126 -1.74 -25.59 2.32
C GLY A 126 -3.11 -24.89 2.42
N ARG A 127 -3.43 -23.95 1.53
CA ARG A 127 -4.66 -23.13 1.60
C ARG A 127 -5.41 -23.16 0.26
N SER A 128 -5.89 -24.34 -0.12
CA SER A 128 -6.60 -24.56 -1.39
C SER A 128 -7.86 -23.69 -1.54
N GLY A 129 -8.66 -23.53 -0.48
CA GLY A 129 -9.86 -22.67 -0.50
C GLY A 129 -9.52 -21.20 -0.81
N LEU A 130 -8.51 -20.64 -0.13
CA LEU A 130 -8.04 -19.28 -0.39
C LEU A 130 -7.39 -19.14 -1.78
N THR A 131 -6.70 -20.20 -2.22
CA THR A 131 -6.12 -20.24 -3.57
C THR A 131 -7.22 -20.18 -4.62
N GLY A 132 -8.25 -21.01 -4.52
CA GLY A 132 -9.37 -21.02 -5.46
C GLY A 132 -10.18 -19.72 -5.46
N SER A 133 -10.22 -18.98 -4.34
CA SER A 133 -10.94 -17.70 -4.27
C SER A 133 -10.15 -16.51 -4.80
N ARG A 134 -8.82 -16.61 -4.93
CA ARG A 134 -7.94 -15.51 -5.38
C ARG A 134 -7.29 -15.78 -6.74
N PHE A 135 -6.94 -17.01 -7.06
CA PHE A 135 -6.35 -17.41 -8.33
C PHE A 135 -7.40 -18.12 -9.19
N VAL A 136 -8.24 -17.32 -9.85
CA VAL A 136 -9.44 -17.77 -10.57
C VAL A 136 -9.15 -18.01 -12.06
N ALA A 137 -10.07 -18.67 -12.76
CA ALA A 137 -9.98 -18.84 -14.21
C ALA A 137 -10.03 -17.48 -14.91
N CYS A 138 -9.21 -17.31 -15.96
CA CYS A 138 -9.18 -16.08 -16.75
C CYS A 138 -9.95 -16.28 -18.07
N PRO A 139 -11.12 -15.65 -18.26
CA PRO A 139 -11.89 -15.79 -19.50
C PRO A 139 -11.29 -14.99 -20.67
N PHE A 140 -10.30 -14.14 -20.42
CA PHE A 140 -9.63 -13.31 -21.42
C PHE A 140 -8.31 -13.91 -21.91
N GLY A 141 -7.91 -15.06 -21.35
CA GLY A 141 -6.70 -15.78 -21.72
C GLY A 141 -7.00 -17.03 -22.56
N GLY A 142 -5.93 -17.76 -22.90
CA GLY A 142 -6.06 -19.07 -23.54
C GLY A 142 -6.58 -20.17 -22.59
N VAL A 143 -6.72 -21.38 -23.11
CA VAL A 143 -7.16 -22.55 -22.33
C VAL A 143 -6.28 -22.76 -21.09
N GLY A 144 -6.90 -22.90 -19.92
CA GLY A 144 -6.21 -23.09 -18.64
C GLY A 144 -5.59 -21.82 -18.06
N ALA A 145 -5.78 -20.65 -18.68
CA ALA A 145 -5.29 -19.39 -18.13
C ALA A 145 -5.95 -19.06 -16.80
N ARG A 146 -5.15 -18.49 -15.89
CA ARG A 146 -5.59 -18.02 -14.57
C ARG A 146 -5.31 -16.53 -14.42
N MET A 147 -6.07 -15.88 -13.56
CA MET A 147 -5.84 -14.52 -13.12
C MET A 147 -5.92 -14.43 -11.60
N TYR A 148 -5.13 -13.52 -11.03
CA TYR A 148 -5.10 -13.23 -9.61
C TYR A 148 -5.96 -12.00 -9.30
N ARG A 149 -6.91 -12.16 -8.38
CA ARG A 149 -7.79 -11.12 -7.83
C ARG A 149 -7.08 -10.35 -6.72
N THR A 150 -6.59 -9.14 -7.00
CA THR A 150 -5.68 -8.44 -6.08
C THR A 150 -6.39 -7.83 -4.87
N GLY A 151 -7.69 -7.54 -4.99
CA GLY A 151 -8.43 -6.75 -4.02
C GLY A 151 -8.18 -5.24 -4.10
N ASP A 152 -7.40 -4.78 -5.07
CA ASP A 152 -7.16 -3.35 -5.30
C ASP A 152 -8.22 -2.77 -6.25
N VAL A 153 -8.67 -1.57 -5.95
CA VAL A 153 -9.57 -0.77 -6.79
C VAL A 153 -8.74 0.21 -7.59
N VAL A 154 -8.95 0.22 -8.90
CA VAL A 154 -8.18 1.00 -9.85
C VAL A 154 -9.10 1.57 -10.93
N SER A 155 -8.63 2.57 -11.68
CA SER A 155 -9.29 3.06 -12.89
C SER A 155 -8.29 3.39 -13.99
N TRP A 156 -8.66 3.08 -15.24
CA TRP A 156 -7.88 3.50 -16.40
C TRP A 156 -8.09 4.99 -16.64
N GLY A 157 -6.99 5.73 -16.79
CA GLY A 157 -7.03 7.09 -17.28
C GLY A 157 -7.20 7.18 -18.79
N PRO A 158 -7.64 8.36 -19.31
CA PRO A 158 -7.76 8.59 -20.75
C PRO A 158 -6.40 8.55 -21.48
N ASP A 159 -5.31 8.69 -20.73
CA ASP A 159 -3.92 8.53 -21.14
C ASP A 159 -3.47 7.07 -21.22
N GLY A 160 -4.35 6.10 -20.95
CA GLY A 160 -4.04 4.68 -20.98
C GLY A 160 -3.22 4.21 -19.77
N GLN A 161 -3.25 4.98 -18.69
CA GLN A 161 -2.41 4.76 -17.51
C GLN A 161 -3.29 4.41 -16.32
N LEU A 162 -2.91 3.38 -15.58
CA LEU A 162 -3.71 2.89 -14.48
C LEU A 162 -3.47 3.72 -13.22
N ARG A 163 -4.55 4.10 -12.55
CA ARG A 163 -4.54 4.87 -11.30
C ARG A 163 -5.06 4.01 -10.16
N TYR A 164 -4.30 3.95 -9.07
CA TYR A 164 -4.70 3.24 -7.86
C TYR A 164 -5.65 4.11 -7.02
N VAL A 165 -6.80 3.56 -6.64
CA VAL A 165 -7.87 4.24 -5.88
C VAL A 165 -7.90 3.77 -4.43
N GLY A 166 -7.74 2.46 -4.19
CA GLY A 166 -7.83 1.90 -2.84
C GLY A 166 -7.93 0.39 -2.83
N ARG A 167 -8.52 -0.18 -1.78
CA ARG A 167 -8.77 -1.62 -1.63
C ARG A 167 -10.24 -1.90 -1.34
N VAL A 168 -10.69 -3.08 -1.76
CA VAL A 168 -12.04 -3.59 -1.45
C VAL A 168 -12.12 -4.27 -0.08
N ASP A 169 -10.99 -4.68 0.48
CA ASP A 169 -10.87 -5.38 1.76
C ASP A 169 -10.19 -4.54 2.84
N GLU A 170 -10.17 -5.03 4.09
CA GLU A 170 -9.58 -4.35 5.25
C GLU A 170 -8.04 -4.39 5.28
N GLN A 171 -7.38 -4.79 4.19
CA GLN A 171 -5.93 -4.84 4.13
C GLN A 171 -5.33 -3.44 4.09
N VAL A 172 -4.28 -3.22 4.88
CA VAL A 172 -3.57 -1.94 4.93
C VAL A 172 -2.07 -2.12 4.69
N LYS A 173 -1.44 -1.04 4.26
CA LYS A 173 0.02 -0.93 4.13
C LYS A 173 0.50 0.12 5.13
N ILE A 174 1.36 -0.29 6.07
CA ILE A 174 1.92 0.61 7.09
C ILE A 174 3.44 0.50 7.02
N ARG A 175 4.12 1.58 6.62
CA ARG A 175 5.59 1.64 6.53
C ARG A 175 6.15 0.52 5.65
N GLY A 176 5.48 0.24 4.53
CA GLY A 176 5.83 -0.83 3.60
C GLY A 176 5.37 -2.24 3.98
N TYR A 177 4.80 -2.45 5.18
CA TYR A 177 4.32 -3.76 5.61
C TYR A 177 2.85 -3.96 5.22
N ARG A 178 2.56 -5.10 4.57
CA ARG A 178 1.20 -5.56 4.26
C ARG A 178 0.60 -6.20 5.52
N ILE A 179 -0.47 -5.61 6.04
CA ILE A 179 -1.12 -6.05 7.28
C ILE A 179 -2.57 -6.40 7.00
N GLU A 180 -2.96 -7.62 7.36
CA GLU A 180 -4.35 -8.07 7.36
C GLU A 180 -4.98 -7.73 8.71
N LEU A 181 -5.88 -6.74 8.76
CA LEU A 181 -6.51 -6.32 10.03
C LEU A 181 -7.31 -7.46 10.69
N GLY A 182 -7.84 -8.40 9.89
CA GLY A 182 -8.49 -9.61 10.37
C GLY A 182 -7.55 -10.56 11.14
N GLU A 183 -6.28 -10.66 10.76
CA GLU A 183 -5.29 -11.47 11.48
C GLU A 183 -5.00 -10.88 12.86
N VAL A 184 -4.81 -9.55 12.92
CA VAL A 184 -4.63 -8.83 14.18
C VAL A 184 -5.86 -9.01 15.08
N ARG A 185 -7.06 -8.92 14.51
CA ARG A 185 -8.32 -9.12 15.22
C ARG A 185 -8.44 -10.53 15.79
N ALA A 186 -8.13 -11.55 15.00
CA ALA A 186 -8.16 -12.95 15.43
C ALA A 186 -7.15 -13.23 16.55
N ALA A 187 -5.94 -12.68 16.44
CA ALA A 187 -4.93 -12.79 17.49
C ALA A 187 -5.39 -12.13 18.80
N LEU A 188 -6.03 -10.94 18.73
CA LEU A 188 -6.57 -10.26 19.90
C LEU A 188 -7.74 -11.04 20.53
N ALA A 189 -8.63 -11.59 19.72
CA ALA A 189 -9.77 -12.40 20.20
C ALA A 189 -9.33 -13.72 20.88
N GLY A 190 -8.10 -14.19 20.64
CA GLY A 190 -7.53 -15.34 21.33
C GLY A 190 -6.97 -15.07 22.72
N LEU A 191 -6.99 -13.81 23.20
CA LEU A 191 -6.48 -13.44 24.52
C LEU A 191 -7.54 -13.62 25.61
N GLU A 192 -7.13 -14.08 26.79
CA GLU A 192 -8.04 -14.25 27.93
C GLU A 192 -8.69 -12.91 28.34
N GLY A 193 -10.01 -12.93 28.48
CA GLY A 193 -10.82 -11.76 28.80
C GLY A 193 -11.02 -10.80 27.63
N VAL A 194 -10.92 -11.26 26.37
CA VAL A 194 -11.34 -10.49 25.18
C VAL A 194 -12.61 -11.11 24.60
N ASP A 195 -13.75 -10.44 24.78
CA ASP A 195 -15.03 -10.92 24.24
C ASP A 195 -15.18 -10.55 22.75
N GLN A 196 -14.75 -9.34 22.39
CA GLN A 196 -14.76 -8.83 21.02
C GLN A 196 -13.58 -7.91 20.76
N ALA A 197 -13.05 -7.94 19.53
CA ALA A 197 -11.98 -7.05 19.08
C ALA A 197 -12.34 -6.37 17.74
N VAL A 198 -11.99 -5.09 17.62
CA VAL A 198 -12.06 -4.31 16.36
C VAL A 198 -10.73 -3.63 16.15
N VAL A 199 -10.19 -3.71 14.93
CA VAL A 199 -8.87 -3.16 14.57
C VAL A 199 -9.04 -2.17 13.42
N ILE A 200 -8.54 -0.94 13.59
CA ILE A 200 -8.64 0.13 12.59
C ILE A 200 -7.27 0.79 12.42
N ALA A 201 -6.86 1.03 11.17
CA ALA A 201 -5.70 1.85 10.85
C ALA A 201 -6.11 3.34 10.88
N ARG A 202 -5.33 4.19 11.56
CA ARG A 202 -5.61 5.62 11.65
C ARG A 202 -4.34 6.45 11.43
N GLU A 203 -4.51 7.59 10.77
CA GLU A 203 -3.52 8.68 10.79
C GLU A 203 -3.51 9.39 12.15
N ASP A 204 -2.34 9.87 12.54
CA ASP A 204 -2.13 10.47 13.85
C ASP A 204 -2.72 11.88 14.01
N THR A 205 -2.98 12.61 12.92
CA THR A 205 -3.42 14.01 12.99
C THR A 205 -4.44 14.41 11.92
N PRO A 206 -5.74 14.43 12.25
CA PRO A 206 -6.71 15.29 11.59
C PRO A 206 -6.72 16.66 12.28
N GLY A 207 -6.19 17.71 11.63
CA GLY A 207 -6.43 19.13 11.92
C GLY A 207 -6.25 19.62 13.37
N SER A 208 -5.02 19.83 13.84
CA SER A 208 -4.77 20.76 14.97
C SER A 208 -3.37 21.35 14.96
N SER A 209 -3.33 22.70 14.90
CA SER A 209 -2.19 23.54 15.21
C SER A 209 -2.00 23.56 16.73
N GLY A 210 -0.90 23.00 17.23
CA GLY A 210 -0.54 23.08 18.65
C GLY A 210 0.45 22.00 19.07
N TRP A 211 1.71 22.38 19.26
CA TRP A 211 2.76 21.50 19.80
C TRP A 211 2.52 21.14 21.26
N SER A 212 2.82 19.87 21.62
CA SER A 212 3.65 19.44 22.79
C SER A 212 3.08 18.19 23.50
N VAL A 213 3.72 17.03 23.30
CA VAL A 213 4.45 16.28 24.35
C VAL A 213 5.61 15.57 23.64
N MET A 214 6.82 15.84 24.14
CA MET A 214 8.09 15.31 23.67
C MET A 214 8.13 13.79 23.83
N SER A 215 8.04 13.09 22.70
CA SER A 215 8.47 11.70 22.53
C SER A 215 9.71 11.73 21.63
N PRO A 216 10.78 10.95 21.89
CA PRO A 216 12.03 11.05 21.15
C PRO A 216 11.97 10.44 19.73
N ASN A 217 10.78 10.29 19.15
CA ASN A 217 10.59 9.70 17.85
C ASN A 217 10.19 10.78 16.82
N PRO A 218 11.07 11.16 15.87
CA PRO A 218 10.88 12.32 15.00
C PRO A 218 9.91 12.07 13.81
N TRP A 219 9.03 11.08 13.90
CA TRP A 219 8.23 10.61 12.76
C TRP A 219 6.73 10.81 13.02
N PRO A 220 6.01 11.66 12.26
CA PRO A 220 4.55 11.68 12.28
C PRO A 220 4.08 10.38 11.61
N GLY A 221 3.40 9.49 12.34
CA GLY A 221 3.26 8.10 11.93
C GLY A 221 1.88 7.51 12.16
N TRP A 222 1.39 6.73 11.20
CA TRP A 222 0.21 5.90 11.31
C TRP A 222 0.30 4.91 12.48
N TRP A 223 -0.82 4.68 13.19
CA TRP A 223 -0.95 3.63 14.20
C TRP A 223 -2.17 2.76 13.96
N ILE A 224 -2.04 1.49 14.34
CA ILE A 224 -3.19 0.61 14.50
C ILE A 224 -3.75 0.87 15.91
N ARG A 225 -5.00 1.30 16.00
CA ARG A 225 -5.76 1.28 17.27
C ARG A 225 -6.75 0.13 17.21
N TRP A 226 -6.92 -0.57 18.32
CA TRP A 226 -7.97 -1.55 18.48
C TRP A 226 -8.77 -1.31 19.75
N TRP A 227 -10.04 -1.69 19.70
CA TRP A 227 -10.94 -1.71 20.84
C TRP A 227 -11.23 -3.16 21.22
N CYS A 228 -11.27 -3.41 22.53
CA CYS A 228 -11.72 -4.67 23.10
C CYS A 228 -12.92 -4.37 24.00
N ALA A 229 -14.07 -4.97 23.74
CA ALA A 229 -15.15 -4.94 24.73
C ALA A 229 -14.84 -6.00 25.80
N ARG A 230 -14.80 -5.57 27.06
CA ARG A 230 -14.75 -6.42 28.25
C ARG A 230 -16.06 -6.22 29.01
N SER A 231 -16.73 -7.31 29.39
CA SER A 231 -17.42 -7.28 30.69
C SER A 231 -16.36 -7.04 31.77
N TRP A 232 -16.69 -6.43 32.92
CA TRP A 232 -15.78 -6.03 34.03
C TRP A 232 -15.29 -4.58 34.02
N GLY A 233 -15.81 -3.83 35.01
CA GLY A 233 -15.39 -2.46 35.31
C GLY A 233 -13.97 -2.39 35.89
N GLY A 234 -13.17 -1.44 35.38
CA GLY A 234 -11.94 -0.98 36.01
C GLY A 234 -10.66 -1.10 35.16
N GLY A 235 -10.26 0.02 34.54
CA GLY A 235 -8.85 0.42 34.32
C GLY A 235 -8.08 -0.18 33.13
N CYS A 236 -7.49 0.70 32.30
CA CYS A 236 -6.55 0.38 31.21
C CYS A 236 -5.33 -0.44 31.67
N ARG A 237 -4.94 -1.47 30.90
CA ARG A 237 -3.66 -2.19 31.05
C ARG A 237 -2.93 -2.34 29.71
N ARG A 238 -1.60 -2.29 29.76
CA ARG A 238 -0.69 -2.52 28.62
C ARG A 238 -0.57 -4.03 28.40
N ILE A 239 -0.87 -4.52 27.20
CA ILE A 239 -0.60 -5.93 26.83
C ILE A 239 0.56 -5.94 25.84
N TRP A 240 1.63 -6.65 26.22
CA TRP A 240 2.80 -6.85 25.38
C TRP A 240 2.57 -8.10 24.53
N CYS A 241 2.51 -7.95 23.20
CA CYS A 241 2.47 -9.09 22.28
C CYS A 241 3.90 -9.36 21.77
N PRO A 242 4.51 -10.52 22.02
CA PRO A 242 5.90 -10.79 21.61
C PRO A 242 6.13 -10.79 20.09
N ARG A 243 5.07 -10.78 19.28
CA ARG A 243 5.13 -10.82 17.80
C ARG A 243 4.79 -9.50 17.10
N LEU A 244 4.28 -8.50 17.83
CA LEU A 244 3.87 -7.21 17.26
C LEU A 244 4.40 -6.09 18.15
N TRP A 245 5.06 -5.12 17.52
CA TRP A 245 5.65 -3.97 18.19
C TRP A 245 4.60 -3.25 19.05
N SER A 246 4.94 -3.03 20.34
CA SER A 246 4.29 -2.18 21.35
C SER A 246 2.81 -1.82 21.11
N LEU A 247 1.89 -2.65 21.60
CA LEU A 247 0.45 -2.42 21.53
C LEU A 247 -0.05 -1.59 22.74
N TRP A 248 -0.81 -0.51 22.49
CA TRP A 248 -1.52 0.25 23.54
C TRP A 248 -3.03 0.00 23.49
N MET A 249 -3.57 -0.57 24.57
CA MET A 249 -5.01 -0.68 24.80
C MET A 249 -5.56 0.64 25.32
N CYS A 250 -6.70 1.09 24.78
CA CYS A 250 -7.51 2.14 25.36
C CYS A 250 -8.93 1.58 25.53
N CYS A 251 -9.34 1.32 26.77
CA CYS A 251 -10.74 1.12 27.13
C CYS A 251 -11.23 2.42 27.77
N ARG A 252 -12.35 2.96 27.29
CA ARG A 252 -13.13 3.92 28.11
C ARG A 252 -13.95 3.14 29.13
#